data_AF-A0A9D2CWS1-F1
#
_entry.id   AF-A0A9D2CWS1-F1
#
_cell.length_a   1.000
_cell.length_b   1.000
_cell.length_c   1.000
_cell.angle_alpha   90.00
_cell.angle_beta   90.00
_cell.angle_gamma   90.00
#
_symmetry.space_group_name_H-M   'P 1'
#
loop_
_entity.id
_entity.type
_entity.pdbx_description
1 polymer ?
#
loop_
_entity_poly.entity_id
_entity_poly.type
_entity_poly.pdbx_seq_one_letter_code
_entity_poly.pdbx_strand_id
1 'polypeptide(L)'
;RGKLIFSQPKVDNDAHLGAWQELHYEGVLPAADCPGIRYALTLRHREHSGDGTFQLQMTYLEAEDGKDVTFSYTGRRLTLRGIPSDADATVWQLLVDGKEKEVFNFLREDDQTLTLLNEDFEKNDSQLNYSLERTK
;
A
#
# COMPACT_ATOMS: atom_id res chain seq x y z
N ARG A 1 -27.45 -31.47 13.95
CA ARG A 1 -26.96 -30.76 12.74
C ARG A 1 -26.63 -29.34 13.17
N GLY A 2 -25.35 -28.95 13.04
CA GLY A 2 -24.73 -27.85 13.76
C GLY A 2 -25.27 -26.47 13.38
N LYS A 3 -25.42 -25.63 14.41
CA LYS A 3 -25.73 -24.21 14.30
C LYS A 3 -24.43 -23.47 13.98
N LEU A 4 -24.37 -22.81 12.83
CA LEU A 4 -23.30 -21.87 12.52
C LEU A 4 -23.41 -20.69 13.48
N ILE A 5 -22.46 -20.56 14.39
CA ILE A 5 -22.27 -19.39 15.25
C ILE A 5 -20.96 -18.74 14.81
N PHE A 6 -20.99 -18.10 13.64
CA PHE A 6 -20.00 -17.07 13.33
C PHE A 6 -20.63 -15.74 13.72
N SER A 7 -20.40 -15.30 14.95
CA SER A 7 -20.64 -13.92 15.33
C SER A 7 -19.54 -13.09 14.68
N GLN A 8 -19.87 -12.42 13.59
CA GLN A 8 -19.04 -11.35 13.04
C GLN A 8 -18.84 -10.31 14.14
N PRO A 9 -17.61 -9.93 14.51
CA PRO A 9 -17.39 -8.96 15.56
C PRO A 9 -18.08 -7.65 15.15
N LYS A 10 -18.97 -7.21 16.05
CA LYS A 10 -19.82 -6.03 15.95
C LYS A 10 -18.98 -4.75 16.10
N VAL A 11 -18.02 -4.56 15.19
CA VAL A 11 -17.20 -3.34 15.05
C VAL A 11 -17.43 -2.70 13.67
N ASP A 12 -18.09 -3.41 12.75
CA ASP A 12 -18.24 -2.99 11.35
C ASP A 12 -19.45 -2.08 11.07
N ASN A 13 -20.11 -1.58 12.11
CA ASN A 13 -21.38 -0.85 11.98
C ASN A 13 -21.41 0.45 12.78
N ASP A 14 -20.26 1.15 12.83
CA ASP A 14 -20.26 2.55 13.25
C ASP A 14 -20.61 3.42 12.04
N ALA A 15 -21.87 3.86 11.97
CA ALA A 15 -22.40 4.68 10.89
C ALA A 15 -21.70 6.05 10.77
N HIS A 16 -20.90 6.44 11.77
CA HIS A 16 -20.13 7.69 11.77
C HIS A 16 -18.84 7.63 10.95
N LEU A 17 -18.40 6.45 10.52
CA LEU A 17 -17.17 6.29 9.75
C LEU A 17 -17.38 6.44 8.23
N GLY A 18 -18.63 6.51 7.77
CA GLY A 18 -18.98 6.66 6.35
C GLY A 18 -18.88 5.36 5.55
N ALA A 19 -19.02 5.49 4.22
CA ALA A 19 -19.01 4.34 3.32
C ALA A 19 -17.62 3.70 3.23
N TRP A 20 -17.59 2.43 2.84
CA TRP A 20 -16.33 1.79 2.45
C TRP A 20 -15.83 2.39 1.14
N GLN A 21 -14.57 2.79 1.11
CA GLN A 21 -13.85 3.21 -0.08
C GLN A 21 -12.76 2.21 -0.41
N GLU A 22 -12.58 1.98 -1.70
CA GLU A 22 -11.51 1.17 -2.26
C GLU A 22 -10.73 2.00 -3.28
N LEU A 23 -9.41 1.97 -3.18
CA LEU A 23 -8.49 2.67 -4.07
C LEU A 23 -7.52 1.66 -4.66
N HIS A 24 -7.25 1.77 -5.96
CA HIS A 24 -6.30 0.92 -6.66
C HIS A 24 -5.17 1.79 -7.22
N TYR A 25 -3.93 1.37 -7.04
CA TYR A 25 -2.74 2.04 -7.56
C TYR A 25 -1.84 1.00 -8.21
N GLU A 26 -1.29 1.35 -9.37
CA GLU A 26 -0.38 0.47 -10.11
C GLU A 26 0.83 1.24 -10.64
N GLY A 27 1.96 0.57 -10.74
CA GLY A 27 3.18 1.12 -11.31
C GLY A 27 4.27 0.07 -11.46
N VAL A 28 5.26 0.34 -12.31
CA VAL A 28 6.45 -0.49 -12.45
C VAL A 28 7.63 0.30 -11.90
N LEU A 29 8.14 -0.15 -10.75
CA LEU A 29 9.26 0.49 -10.07
C LEU A 29 10.58 -0.14 -10.52
N PRO A 30 11.66 0.64 -10.58
CA PRO A 30 12.98 0.13 -10.91
C PRO A 30 13.46 -0.88 -9.87
N ALA A 31 14.23 -1.85 -10.33
CA ALA A 31 14.89 -2.84 -9.48
C ALA A 31 16.34 -3.03 -9.94
N ALA A 32 17.22 -3.42 -9.02
CA ALA A 32 18.65 -3.57 -9.32
C ALA A 32 18.93 -4.78 -10.21
N ASP A 33 18.27 -5.92 -9.93
CA ASP A 33 18.61 -7.22 -10.50
C ASP A 33 17.54 -7.78 -11.45
N CYS A 34 16.47 -7.03 -11.69
CA CYS A 34 15.44 -7.39 -12.66
C CYS A 34 14.97 -6.15 -13.44
N PRO A 35 14.32 -6.32 -14.62
CA PRO A 35 13.86 -5.20 -15.44
C PRO A 35 12.96 -4.21 -14.70
N GLY A 36 12.27 -4.68 -13.65
CA GLY A 36 11.46 -3.87 -12.75
C GLY A 36 10.53 -4.74 -11.92
N ILE A 37 9.86 -4.11 -10.96
CA ILE A 37 8.85 -4.77 -10.14
C ILE A 37 7.53 -4.05 -10.40
N ARG A 38 6.51 -4.79 -10.87
CA ARG A 38 5.15 -4.27 -10.97
C ARG A 38 4.49 -4.33 -9.60
N TYR A 39 4.04 -3.18 -9.13
CA TYR A 39 3.25 -3.04 -7.91
C TYR A 39 1.78 -2.90 -8.31
N ALA A 40 0.91 -3.67 -7.67
CA ALA A 40 -0.53 -3.48 -7.69
C ALA A 40 -1.03 -3.39 -6.25
N LEU A 41 -1.38 -2.18 -5.83
CA LEU A 41 -1.78 -1.84 -4.47
C LEU A 41 -3.28 -1.56 -4.44
N THR A 42 -4.00 -2.33 -3.64
CA THR A 42 -5.41 -2.07 -3.30
C THR A 42 -5.49 -1.64 -1.84
N LEU A 43 -6.15 -0.50 -1.60
CA LEU A 43 -6.37 0.07 -0.27
C LEU A 43 -7.85 0.10 0.01
N ARG A 44 -8.25 -0.32 1.20
CA ARG A 44 -9.63 -0.25 1.67
C ARG A 44 -9.69 0.50 2.99
N HIS A 45 -10.56 1.50 3.07
CA HIS A 45 -10.74 2.31 4.27
C HIS A 45 -12.18 2.83 4.36
N ARG A 46 -12.54 3.35 5.53
CA ARG A 46 -13.81 4.06 5.70
C ARG A 46 -13.61 5.52 5.31
N GLU A 47 -14.61 6.14 4.69
CA GLU A 47 -14.56 7.52 4.17
C GLU A 47 -14.07 8.55 5.19
N HIS A 48 -14.41 8.40 6.47
CA HIS A 48 -13.98 9.30 7.53
C HIS A 48 -12.82 8.74 8.38
N SER A 49 -12.14 7.70 7.91
CA SER A 49 -10.99 7.08 8.57
C SER A 49 -9.70 7.38 7.83
N GLY A 50 -8.74 7.94 8.56
CA GLY A 50 -7.37 8.09 8.08
C GLY A 50 -6.65 6.77 7.93
N ASP A 51 -7.09 5.68 8.57
CA ASP A 51 -6.44 4.37 8.49
C ASP A 51 -7.28 3.36 7.72
N GLY A 52 -6.65 2.25 7.30
CA GLY A 52 -7.33 1.20 6.56
C GLY A 52 -6.55 -0.11 6.49
N THR A 53 -6.90 -0.92 5.50
CA THR A 53 -6.21 -2.17 5.16
C THR A 53 -5.68 -2.09 3.74
N PHE A 54 -4.68 -2.91 3.43
CA PHE A 54 -4.17 -3.03 2.08
C PHE A 54 -4.01 -4.48 1.63
N GLN A 55 -4.01 -4.65 0.31
CA GLN A 55 -3.45 -5.80 -0.39
C GLN A 55 -2.46 -5.27 -1.42
N LEU A 56 -1.23 -5.78 -1.39
CA LEU A 56 -0.17 -5.38 -2.31
C LEU A 56 0.34 -6.63 -3.03
N GLN A 57 0.33 -6.58 -4.36
CA GLN A 57 1.00 -7.58 -5.20
C GLN A 57 2.26 -6.95 -5.80
N MET A 58 3.38 -7.67 -5.68
CA MET A 58 4.67 -7.30 -6.25
C MET A 58 5.11 -8.39 -7.21
N THR A 59 5.10 -8.09 -8.49
CA THR A 59 5.53 -9.00 -9.56
C THR A 59 6.93 -8.59 -10.03
N TYR A 60 7.92 -9.39 -9.66
CA TYR A 60 9.29 -9.26 -10.13
C TYR A 60 9.36 -9.80 -11.56
N LEU A 61 9.64 -8.93 -12.52
CA LEU A 61 9.63 -9.28 -13.93
C LEU A 61 10.86 -10.10 -14.29
N GLU A 62 10.69 -11.19 -15.05
CA GLU A 62 11.79 -12.04 -15.54
C GLU A 62 12.78 -12.57 -14.46
N ALA A 63 12.35 -12.64 -13.19
CA ALA A 63 13.23 -12.90 -12.06
C ALA A 63 13.75 -14.35 -11.96
N GLU A 64 13.01 -15.34 -12.44
CA GLU A 64 13.40 -16.76 -12.39
C GLU A 64 13.34 -17.39 -13.79
N ASP A 65 14.50 -17.62 -14.41
CA ASP A 65 14.62 -18.20 -15.76
C ASP A 65 13.76 -17.46 -16.80
N GLY A 66 13.69 -16.12 -16.70
CA GLY A 66 12.88 -15.28 -17.59
C GLY A 66 11.38 -15.32 -17.29
N LYS A 67 10.97 -15.83 -16.13
CA LYS A 67 9.57 -15.84 -15.67
C LYS A 67 9.34 -14.83 -14.57
N ASP A 68 8.13 -14.28 -14.58
CA ASP A 68 7.65 -13.37 -13.55
C ASP A 68 7.36 -14.13 -12.24
N VAL A 69 7.78 -13.56 -11.12
CA VAL A 69 7.49 -14.08 -9.77
C VAL A 69 6.66 -13.08 -9.01
N THR A 70 5.51 -13.50 -8.49
CA THR A 70 4.60 -12.61 -7.75
C THR A 70 4.54 -12.95 -6.27
N PHE A 71 4.77 -11.93 -5.44
CA PHE A 71 4.55 -11.97 -4.01
C PHE A 71 3.30 -11.16 -3.67
N SER A 72 2.57 -11.58 -2.65
CA SER A 72 1.35 -10.91 -2.20
C SER A 72 1.44 -10.66 -0.70
N TYR A 73 1.08 -9.44 -0.32
CA TYR A 73 1.13 -8.92 1.04
C TYR A 73 -0.23 -8.35 1.41
N THR A 74 -0.62 -8.52 2.66
CA THR A 74 -1.81 -7.89 3.23
C THR A 74 -1.47 -7.32 4.59
N GLY A 75 -2.24 -6.32 5.01
CA GLY A 75 -2.11 -5.81 6.37
C GLY A 75 -2.82 -4.49 6.57
N ARG A 76 -2.29 -3.69 7.50
CA ARG A 76 -2.87 -2.40 7.88
C ARG A 76 -2.14 -1.25 7.19
N ARG A 77 -2.90 -0.24 6.79
CA ARG A 77 -2.37 1.04 6.33
C ARG A 77 -2.59 2.09 7.42
N LEU A 78 -1.52 2.73 7.86
CA LEU A 78 -1.56 3.90 8.73
C LEU A 78 -1.37 5.18 7.91
N THR A 79 -2.00 6.28 8.33
CA THR A 79 -1.66 7.61 7.85
C THR A 79 -0.73 8.32 8.82
N LEU A 80 0.45 8.70 8.32
CA LEU A 80 1.43 9.51 9.03
C LEU A 80 1.50 10.90 8.39
N ARG A 81 1.95 11.89 9.17
CA ARG A 81 2.16 13.26 8.73
C ARG A 81 3.63 13.62 8.80
N GLY A 82 4.12 14.25 7.74
CA GLY A 82 5.46 14.77 7.61
C GLY A 82 6.45 13.78 7.00
N ILE A 83 7.37 14.33 6.22
CA ILE A 83 8.65 13.76 5.80
C ILE A 83 9.75 14.77 6.15
N PRO A 84 11.05 14.39 6.16
CA PRO A 84 12.13 15.32 6.53
C PRO A 84 12.15 16.64 5.74
N SER A 85 11.73 16.62 4.46
CA SER A 85 11.68 17.78 3.59
C SER A 85 10.37 18.57 3.61
N ASP A 86 9.29 18.01 4.16
CA ASP A 86 7.95 18.63 4.21
C ASP A 86 7.16 18.11 5.42
N ALA A 87 6.93 18.95 6.41
CA ALA A 87 6.22 18.61 7.64
C ALA A 87 4.71 18.41 7.46
N ASP A 88 4.13 18.83 6.33
CA ASP A 88 2.71 18.72 6.03
C ASP A 88 2.38 17.56 5.06
N ALA A 89 3.41 16.87 4.57
CA ALA A 89 3.26 15.69 3.72
C ALA A 89 2.38 14.61 4.36
N THR A 90 1.60 13.91 3.54
CA THR A 90 0.82 12.75 3.99
C THR A 90 1.50 11.46 3.54
N VAL A 91 1.84 10.58 4.47
CA VAL A 91 2.48 9.29 4.19
C VAL A 91 1.52 8.16 4.53
N TRP A 92 1.43 7.19 3.65
CA TRP A 92 0.75 5.92 3.88
C TRP A 92 1.78 4.84 4.17
N GLN A 93 1.81 4.38 5.43
CA GLN A 93 2.67 3.30 5.87
C GLN A 93 1.91 1.97 5.88
N LEU A 94 2.39 1.00 5.12
CA LEU A 94 1.82 -0.34 5.02
C LEU A 94 2.56 -1.27 5.98
N LEU A 95 1.86 -1.76 7.01
CA LEU A 95 2.37 -2.72 7.97
C LEU A 95 1.93 -4.13 7.57
N VAL A 96 2.86 -4.99 7.17
CA VAL A 96 2.56 -6.35 6.69
C VAL A 96 2.18 -7.27 7.84
N ASP A 97 1.04 -7.94 7.73
CA ASP A 97 0.59 -8.91 8.73
C ASP A 97 1.54 -10.11 8.81
N GLY A 98 1.87 -10.52 10.04
CA GLY A 98 2.80 -11.62 10.28
C GLY A 98 4.27 -11.32 9.98
N LYS A 99 4.59 -10.10 9.54
CA LYS A 99 5.96 -9.65 9.24
C LYS A 99 6.18 -8.22 9.73
N GLU A 100 6.30 -8.06 11.05
CA GLU A 100 6.38 -6.74 11.71
C GLU A 100 7.52 -5.82 11.24
N LYS A 101 8.56 -6.38 10.61
CA LYS A 101 9.69 -5.62 10.07
C LYS A 101 9.53 -5.23 8.60
N GLU A 102 8.58 -5.83 7.89
CA GLU A 102 8.34 -5.54 6.47
C GLU A 102 7.29 -4.43 6.39
N VAL A 103 7.76 -3.23 6.04
CA VAL A 103 6.94 -2.02 5.92
C VAL A 103 7.19 -1.35 4.58
N PHE A 104 6.16 -0.74 4.02
CA PHE A 104 6.27 0.08 2.81
C PHE A 104 5.76 1.49 3.10
N ASN A 105 6.56 2.50 2.80
CA ASN A 105 6.19 3.90 3.01
C ASN A 105 5.90 4.54 1.66
N PHE A 106 4.68 5.03 1.46
CA PHE A 106 4.29 5.76 0.25
C PHE A 106 3.96 7.20 0.60
N LEU A 107 4.64 8.16 0.01
CA LEU A 107 4.20 9.54 0.01
C LEU A 107 2.99 9.67 -0.89
N ARG A 108 1.96 10.37 -0.41
CA ARG A 108 0.83 10.81 -1.21
C ARG A 108 1.16 12.16 -1.83
N GLU A 109 1.53 12.18 -3.11
CA GLU A 109 1.78 13.42 -3.85
C GLU A 109 0.45 14.15 -4.08
N ASP A 110 -0.58 13.41 -4.49
CA ASP A 110 -1.96 13.87 -4.63
C ASP A 110 -2.96 12.69 -4.55
N ASP A 111 -4.19 12.89 -5.02
CA ASP A 111 -5.25 11.87 -5.01
C ASP A 111 -5.03 10.74 -6.03
N GLN A 112 -4.13 10.92 -7.00
CA GLN A 112 -3.84 10.00 -8.11
C GLN A 112 -2.46 9.36 -8.00
N THR A 113 -1.48 10.02 -7.40
CA THR A 113 -0.09 9.55 -7.43
C THR A 113 0.46 9.28 -6.03
N LEU A 114 1.08 8.10 -5.88
CA LEU A 114 1.86 7.72 -4.71
C LEU A 114 3.32 7.54 -5.10
N THR A 115 4.26 7.97 -4.27
CA THR A 115 5.70 7.75 -4.50
C THR A 115 6.27 6.90 -3.38
N LEU A 116 6.97 5.82 -3.74
CA LEU A 116 7.64 4.96 -2.77
C LEU A 116 8.81 5.72 -2.10
N LEU A 117 8.84 5.72 -0.78
CA LEU A 117 9.89 6.31 0.05
C LEU A 117 10.86 5.24 0.55
N ASN A 118 12.06 5.66 0.96
CA ASN A 118 12.99 4.82 1.70
C ASN A 118 12.57 4.64 3.19
N GLU A 119 13.42 3.98 3.97
CA GLU A 119 13.20 3.75 5.40
C GLU A 119 13.24 5.03 6.24
N ASP A 120 13.92 6.07 5.76
CA ASP A 120 14.06 7.39 6.39
C ASP A 120 12.98 8.40 5.95
N PHE A 121 11.95 7.94 5.22
CA PHE A 121 10.86 8.76 4.65
C PHE A 121 11.32 9.78 3.61
N GLU A 122 12.42 9.52 2.93
CA GLU A 122 12.95 10.36 1.86
C GLU A 122 12.56 9.82 0.48
N LYS A 123 12.35 10.73 -0.46
CA LYS A 123 12.20 10.37 -1.87
C LYS A 123 13.54 9.85 -2.38
N ASN A 124 13.49 8.90 -3.31
CA ASN A 124 14.70 8.47 -3.99
C ASN A 124 15.24 9.60 -4.89
N ASP A 125 16.51 9.97 -4.73
CA ASP A 125 17.15 11.06 -5.49
C ASP A 125 17.63 10.62 -6.89
N SER A 126 17.38 9.36 -7.27
CA SER A 126 17.69 8.91 -8.63
C SER A 126 16.68 9.45 -9.65
N GLN A 127 17.10 9.51 -10.93
CA GLN A 127 16.23 9.90 -12.05
C GLN A 127 15.17 8.82 -12.42
N LEU A 128 15.03 7.77 -11.60
CA LEU A 128 14.14 6.65 -11.88
C LEU A 128 12.74 6.92 -11.32
N ASN A 129 11.72 6.32 -11.93
CA ASN A 129 10.33 6.52 -11.53
C ASN A 129 9.94 5.60 -10.36
N TYR A 130 9.64 6.19 -9.20
CA TYR A 130 9.18 5.46 -8.01
C TYR A 130 7.66 5.60 -7.76
N SER A 131 6.90 6.02 -8.76
CA SER A 131 5.50 6.38 -8.60
C SER A 131 4.53 5.26 -8.98
N LEU A 132 3.43 5.17 -8.23
CA LEU A 132 2.24 4.39 -8.54
C LEU A 132 1.10 5.35 -8.88
N GLU A 133 0.40 5.05 -9.96
CA GLU A 133 -0.72 5.85 -10.44
C GLU A 133 -2.04 5.16 -10.12
N ARG A 134 -3.05 5.95 -9.77
CA ARG A 134 -4.37 5.44 -9.43
C ARG A 134 -5.04 4.86 -10.67
N THR A 135 -5.55 3.64 -10.51
CA THR A 135 -6.36 2.96 -11.52
C THR A 135 -7.85 3.05 -11.17
N LYS A 136 -8.70 2.96 -12.19
CA LYS A 136 -10.16 3.11 -12.06
C LYS A 136 -10.85 1.81 -11.67
#